data_AF-A0A1M7GP90-F1
#
_entry.id   AF-A0A1M7GP90-F1
#
_cell.length_a   1.000
_cell.length_b   1.000
_cell.length_c   1.000
_cell.angle_alpha   90.00
_cell.angle_beta   90.00
_cell.angle_gamma   90.00
#
_symmetry.space_group_name_H-M   'P 1'
#
loop_
_entity.id
_entity.type
_entity.pdbx_description
1 polymer ?
#
loop_
_entity_poly.entity_id
_entity_poly.type
_entity_poly.pdbx_seq_one_letter_code
_entity_poly.pdbx_strand_id
1 'polypeptide(L)'
;MRKIRNTSSKAMAAFLSVLMALSFLTYRPRVAHAVEDTDLKVMADEIVILVNEARADAGLKPLRAVPYLNDKARERARELIFDFSHYRPGRRIFYLTNECEFTLEDVSEELTESIAKQLDEKWCFATWSEDKKSFRVDVKKKDDVESVLICENVSFSSFETTEGLAEKISGKQFFETWSEDNKSFSVDKKYESAVNKFLQEEKIKYTMGDLFITIIDAGLVPYARAGENTAGGSDNAKATFNQWKGSPVHWKAIMNPDYTHIGVGVAYEKDSTFRYYWDQIFIGTTKELDGQYIPESTKTVPVGSGDLNGDKEISSFDLITINKFLAKEIEFNELQMQSADLLQDGIITAADAVVLRKYILGRFHTIPVTMEMFLNG
;
A
#
# COMPACT_ATOMS: atom_id res chain seq x y z
N MET A 1 -72.23 -17.95 -50.17
CA MET A 1 -71.45 -19.09 -49.64
C MET A 1 -70.39 -18.58 -48.67
N ARG A 2 -70.09 -19.37 -47.63
CA ARG A 2 -69.39 -19.07 -46.35
C ARG A 2 -68.21 -18.08 -46.40
N LYS A 3 -68.20 -17.13 -45.44
CA LYS A 3 -67.01 -16.41 -44.97
C LYS A 3 -66.03 -17.41 -44.32
N ILE A 4 -64.85 -17.59 -44.92
CA ILE A 4 -63.70 -18.23 -44.24
C ILE A 4 -63.01 -17.14 -43.42
N ARG A 5 -62.99 -17.33 -42.09
CA ARG A 5 -62.29 -16.49 -41.13
C ARG A 5 -60.79 -16.72 -41.33
N ASN A 6 -60.07 -15.67 -41.69
CA ASN A 6 -58.61 -15.70 -41.81
C ASN A 6 -58.00 -15.69 -40.39
N THR A 7 -57.91 -16.85 -39.75
CA THR A 7 -57.13 -17.07 -38.53
C THR A 7 -55.70 -17.45 -38.92
N SER A 8 -54.87 -16.50 -39.35
CA SER A 8 -53.48 -16.84 -39.70
C SER A 8 -52.43 -15.74 -39.56
N SER A 9 -52.69 -14.61 -38.90
CA SER A 9 -51.63 -13.60 -38.67
C SER A 9 -51.42 -13.21 -37.21
N LYS A 10 -52.44 -13.27 -36.36
CA LYS A 10 -52.30 -12.89 -34.93
C LYS A 10 -51.71 -13.99 -34.04
N ALA A 11 -51.94 -15.27 -34.37
CA ALA A 11 -51.38 -16.39 -33.59
C ALA A 11 -49.89 -16.62 -33.87
N MET A 12 -49.41 -16.34 -35.08
CA MET A 12 -48.01 -16.53 -35.47
C MET A 12 -47.09 -15.41 -34.93
N ALA A 13 -47.61 -14.18 -34.83
CA ALA A 13 -46.91 -13.05 -34.20
C ALA A 13 -46.79 -13.20 -32.67
N ALA A 14 -47.77 -13.83 -32.01
CA ALA A 14 -47.71 -14.12 -30.58
C ALA A 14 -46.71 -15.25 -30.26
N PHE A 15 -46.51 -16.22 -31.15
CA PHE A 15 -45.55 -17.32 -30.92
C PHE A 15 -44.08 -16.90 -31.14
N LEU A 16 -43.82 -16.02 -32.11
CA LEU A 16 -42.48 -15.46 -32.36
C LEU A 16 -42.04 -14.46 -31.28
N SER A 17 -42.97 -13.71 -30.67
CA SER A 17 -42.64 -12.79 -29.57
C SER A 17 -42.36 -13.52 -28.25
N VAL A 18 -43.00 -14.67 -27.99
CA VAL A 18 -42.71 -15.49 -26.80
C VAL A 18 -41.37 -16.23 -26.94
N LEU A 19 -41.00 -16.72 -28.13
CA LEU A 19 -39.70 -17.36 -28.37
C LEU A 19 -38.52 -16.36 -28.28
N MET A 20 -38.72 -15.12 -28.71
CA MET A 20 -37.70 -14.07 -28.58
C MET A 20 -37.61 -13.52 -27.15
N ALA A 21 -38.68 -13.58 -26.36
CA ALA A 21 -38.64 -13.23 -24.93
C ALA A 21 -38.03 -14.34 -24.04
N LEU A 22 -38.12 -15.62 -24.45
CA LEU A 22 -37.49 -16.74 -23.73
C LEU A 22 -35.99 -16.89 -24.00
N SER A 23 -35.47 -16.41 -25.13
CA SER A 23 -34.02 -16.37 -25.39
C SER A 23 -33.29 -15.25 -24.64
N PHE A 24 -34.00 -14.21 -24.18
CA PHE A 24 -33.46 -13.19 -23.28
C PHE A 24 -33.49 -13.59 -21.80
N LEU A 25 -34.17 -14.68 -21.41
CA LEU A 25 -34.15 -15.17 -20.03
C LEU A 25 -32.96 -16.07 -19.68
N THR A 26 -32.11 -16.43 -20.66
CA THR A 26 -30.88 -17.20 -20.41
C THR A 26 -29.63 -16.62 -21.05
N TYR A 27 -29.72 -15.54 -21.84
CA TYR A 27 -28.54 -14.77 -22.22
C TYR A 27 -28.16 -13.79 -21.11
N ARG A 28 -27.50 -14.29 -20.06
CA ARG A 28 -26.66 -13.44 -19.22
C ARG A 28 -25.39 -13.17 -20.01
N PRO A 29 -25.09 -11.93 -20.44
CA PRO A 29 -23.72 -11.62 -20.81
C PRO A 29 -22.86 -12.03 -19.61
N ARG A 30 -21.82 -12.84 -19.84
CA ARG A 30 -20.78 -13.05 -18.84
C ARG A 30 -20.08 -11.69 -18.71
N VAL A 31 -20.61 -10.87 -17.81
CA VAL A 31 -19.92 -9.69 -17.31
C VAL A 31 -18.59 -10.23 -16.80
N ALA A 32 -17.50 -9.84 -17.45
CA ALA A 32 -16.17 -10.06 -16.91
C ALA A 32 -16.23 -9.54 -15.46
N HIS A 33 -16.01 -10.44 -14.49
CA HIS A 33 -16.24 -10.17 -13.07
C HIS A 33 -15.68 -8.80 -12.69
N ALA A 34 -16.56 -7.85 -12.39
CA ALA A 34 -16.19 -6.78 -11.48
C ALA A 34 -15.82 -7.51 -10.18
N VAL A 35 -14.55 -7.44 -9.79
CA VAL A 35 -14.11 -8.02 -8.50
C VAL A 35 -14.98 -7.36 -7.43
N GLU A 36 -15.75 -8.15 -6.68
CA GLU A 36 -16.65 -7.58 -5.67
C GLU A 36 -15.82 -6.91 -4.57
N ASP A 37 -16.33 -5.84 -3.97
CA ASP A 37 -15.59 -5.09 -2.94
C ASP A 37 -15.20 -5.97 -1.73
N THR A 38 -16.00 -7.02 -1.50
CA THR A 38 -15.75 -8.10 -0.53
C THR A 38 -14.50 -8.90 -0.89
N ASP A 39 -14.31 -9.28 -2.15
CA ASP A 39 -13.15 -10.07 -2.61
C ASP A 39 -11.84 -9.25 -2.46
N LEU A 40 -11.91 -7.94 -2.77
CA LEU A 40 -10.79 -7.02 -2.58
C LEU A 40 -10.41 -6.85 -1.11
N LYS A 41 -11.39 -6.89 -0.20
CA LYS A 41 -11.12 -6.85 1.25
C LYS A 41 -10.44 -8.13 1.73
N VAL A 42 -10.91 -9.30 1.29
CA VAL A 42 -10.29 -10.59 1.64
C VAL A 42 -8.83 -10.64 1.19
N MET A 43 -8.56 -10.19 -0.03
CA MET A 43 -7.21 -10.05 -0.56
C MET A 43 -6.32 -9.13 0.30
N ALA A 44 -6.85 -7.99 0.75
CA ALA A 44 -6.12 -7.07 1.62
C ALA A 44 -5.82 -7.70 3.00
N ASP A 45 -6.78 -8.41 3.59
CA ASP A 45 -6.58 -9.11 4.87
C ASP A 45 -5.53 -10.23 4.73
N GLU A 46 -5.49 -10.96 3.61
CA GLU A 46 -4.47 -11.99 3.32
C GLU A 46 -3.05 -11.40 3.31
N ILE A 47 -2.84 -10.20 2.75
CA ILE A 47 -1.55 -9.51 2.85
C ILE A 47 -1.16 -9.24 4.30
N VAL A 48 -2.10 -8.76 5.13
CA VAL A 48 -1.81 -8.44 6.54
C VAL A 48 -1.40 -9.70 7.30
N ILE A 49 -2.05 -10.83 7.02
CA ILE A 49 -1.68 -12.14 7.57
C ILE A 49 -0.24 -12.49 7.18
N LEU A 50 0.08 -12.48 5.89
CA LEU A 50 1.42 -12.81 5.37
C LEU A 50 2.52 -11.90 5.93
N VAL A 51 2.22 -10.61 6.10
CA VAL A 51 3.11 -9.64 6.74
C VAL A 51 3.35 -10.01 8.20
N ASN A 52 2.30 -10.32 8.96
CA ASN A 52 2.41 -10.66 10.37
C ASN A 52 3.09 -12.01 10.61
N GLU A 53 2.88 -13.00 9.75
CA GLU A 53 3.63 -14.27 9.75
C GLU A 53 5.13 -14.00 9.57
N ALA A 54 5.50 -13.23 8.53
CA ALA A 54 6.89 -12.91 8.27
C ALA A 54 7.54 -12.06 9.37
N ARG A 55 6.77 -11.18 10.02
CA ARG A 55 7.23 -10.42 11.18
C ARG A 55 7.42 -11.32 12.40
N ALA A 56 6.54 -12.29 12.62
CA ALA A 56 6.69 -13.27 13.69
C ALA A 56 7.95 -14.13 13.50
N ASP A 57 8.25 -14.57 12.29
CA ASP A 57 9.50 -15.29 11.95
C ASP A 57 10.76 -14.47 12.30
N ALA A 58 10.66 -13.14 12.21
CA ALA A 58 11.72 -12.20 12.56
C ALA A 58 11.70 -11.75 14.04
N GLY A 59 10.79 -12.30 14.87
CA GLY A 59 10.63 -11.93 16.27
C GLY A 59 10.02 -10.54 16.50
N LEU A 60 9.35 -9.97 15.49
CA LEU A 60 8.71 -8.66 15.55
C LEU A 60 7.25 -8.77 15.98
N LYS A 61 6.76 -7.69 16.61
CA LYS A 61 5.34 -7.58 16.98
C LYS A 61 4.45 -7.52 15.72
N PRO A 62 3.26 -8.13 15.76
CA PRO A 62 2.31 -8.02 14.67
C PRO A 62 1.83 -6.57 14.51
N LEU A 63 1.52 -6.20 13.26
CA LEU A 63 0.86 -4.97 12.91
C LEU A 63 -0.66 -5.17 12.96
N ARG A 64 -1.36 -4.16 13.47
CA ARG A 64 -2.82 -4.17 13.55
C ARG A 64 -3.41 -3.48 12.33
N ALA A 65 -4.26 -4.18 11.59
CA ALA A 65 -5.05 -3.60 10.51
C ALA A 65 -6.03 -2.57 11.07
N VAL A 66 -6.28 -1.49 10.31
CA VAL A 66 -7.24 -0.45 10.71
C VAL A 66 -8.19 -0.19 9.53
N PRO A 67 -9.52 -0.30 9.69
CA PRO A 67 -10.47 -0.09 8.61
C PRO A 67 -10.26 1.24 7.88
N TYR A 68 -10.07 2.33 8.62
CA TYR A 68 -9.75 3.64 8.04
C TYR A 68 -8.50 3.61 7.15
N LEU A 69 -7.42 2.97 7.59
CA LEU A 69 -6.19 2.89 6.80
C LEU A 69 -6.37 1.97 5.58
N ASN A 70 -7.18 0.91 5.67
CA ASN A 70 -7.53 0.07 4.52
C ASN A 70 -8.30 0.88 3.46
N ASP A 71 -9.26 1.70 3.88
CA ASP A 71 -10.00 2.59 2.98
C ASP A 71 -9.07 3.58 2.29
N LYS A 72 -8.12 4.15 3.03
CA LYS A 72 -7.12 5.07 2.49
C LYS A 72 -6.12 4.38 1.57
N ALA A 73 -5.65 3.19 1.91
CA ALA A 73 -4.81 2.38 1.02
C ALA A 73 -5.57 1.99 -0.26
N ARG A 74 -6.88 1.73 -0.18
CA ARG A 74 -7.70 1.46 -1.37
C ARG A 74 -7.90 2.71 -2.23
N GLU A 75 -8.08 3.88 -1.61
CA GLU A 75 -8.09 5.17 -2.32
C GLU A 75 -6.75 5.41 -3.02
N ARG A 76 -5.62 5.18 -2.35
CA ARG A 76 -4.27 5.19 -2.95
C ARG A 76 -4.13 4.21 -4.10
N ALA A 77 -4.56 2.96 -3.94
CA ALA A 77 -4.51 1.96 -5.01
C ALA A 77 -5.26 2.41 -6.27
N ARG A 78 -6.39 3.13 -6.13
CA ARG A 78 -7.11 3.73 -7.26
C ARG A 78 -6.35 4.91 -7.88
N GLU A 79 -5.71 5.73 -7.07
CA GLU A 79 -4.86 6.83 -7.54
C GLU A 79 -3.68 6.32 -8.38
N LEU A 80 -3.10 5.17 -8.01
CA LEU A 80 -1.99 4.53 -8.73
C LEU A 80 -2.36 4.07 -10.16
N ILE A 81 -3.66 3.88 -10.46
CA ILE A 81 -4.15 3.57 -11.81
C ILE A 81 -3.78 4.69 -12.78
N PHE A 82 -3.90 5.94 -12.33
CA PHE A 82 -3.64 7.13 -13.13
C PHE A 82 -2.19 7.60 -13.01
N ASP A 83 -1.59 7.43 -11.83
CA ASP A 83 -0.25 7.87 -11.52
C ASP A 83 0.46 6.88 -10.58
N PHE A 84 1.24 5.96 -11.15
CA PHE A 84 1.99 4.98 -10.37
C PHE A 84 3.20 5.62 -9.68
N SER A 85 2.95 6.28 -8.55
CA SER A 85 3.89 7.13 -7.82
C SER A 85 3.56 7.15 -6.31
N HIS A 86 4.58 7.40 -5.49
CA HIS A 86 4.43 7.71 -4.06
C HIS A 86 3.87 9.12 -3.80
N TYR A 87 3.71 9.93 -4.85
CA TYR A 87 2.98 11.20 -4.80
C TYR A 87 1.55 10.99 -5.30
N ARG A 88 0.60 11.63 -4.64
CA ARG A 88 -0.82 11.60 -4.99
C ARG A 88 -1.06 12.31 -6.33
N PRO A 89 -2.09 11.92 -7.10
CA PRO A 89 -2.44 12.56 -8.36
C PRO A 89 -3.05 13.94 -8.10
N GLY A 90 -2.90 14.83 -9.08
CA GLY A 90 -3.43 16.19 -9.02
C GLY A 90 -2.33 17.24 -9.19
N ARG A 91 -2.44 18.32 -8.41
CA ARG A 91 -1.45 19.41 -8.40
C ARG A 91 -0.34 19.09 -7.41
N ARG A 92 0.90 19.34 -7.81
CA ARG A 92 2.09 19.19 -6.98
C ARG A 92 2.21 20.40 -6.07
N ILE A 93 2.30 20.17 -4.76
CA ILE A 93 2.35 21.24 -3.77
C ILE A 93 3.78 21.37 -3.25
N PHE A 94 4.43 22.48 -3.56
CA PHE A 94 5.75 22.86 -3.12
C PHE A 94 5.66 23.66 -1.82
N TYR A 95 6.21 23.14 -0.73
CA TYR A 95 6.40 23.86 0.52
C TYR A 95 7.83 24.39 0.54
N LEU A 96 7.97 25.71 0.55
CA LEU A 96 9.25 26.37 0.48
C LEU A 96 9.87 26.49 1.86
N THR A 97 11.16 26.18 1.97
CA THR A 97 11.96 26.51 3.14
C THR A 97 12.56 27.89 2.92
N ASN A 98 12.12 28.86 3.73
CA ASN A 98 12.70 30.20 3.68
C ASN A 98 13.96 30.25 4.55
N GLU A 99 15.09 30.49 3.90
CA GLU A 99 16.38 30.70 4.56
C GLU A 99 16.80 32.16 4.35
N CYS A 100 17.62 32.68 5.27
CA CYS A 100 18.32 33.94 5.06
C CYS A 100 19.78 33.62 4.73
N GLU A 101 20.27 34.13 3.60
CA GLU A 101 21.67 34.03 3.19
C GLU A 101 22.42 35.28 3.65
N PHE A 102 23.50 35.07 4.38
CA PHE A 102 24.41 36.11 4.85
C PHE A 102 25.70 36.04 4.06
N THR A 103 26.15 37.18 3.53
CA THR A 103 27.47 37.32 2.91
C THR A 103 28.33 38.23 3.77
N LEU A 104 29.50 37.73 4.15
CA LEU A 104 30.43 38.41 5.04
C LEU A 104 31.49 39.16 4.23
N GLU A 105 31.82 40.37 4.66
CA GLU A 105 32.84 41.22 4.05
C GLU A 105 34.11 41.25 4.90
N ASP A 106 35.28 41.19 4.24
CA ASP A 106 36.61 41.33 4.88
C ASP A 106 36.86 40.43 6.10
N VAL A 107 36.31 39.20 6.10
CA VAL A 107 36.52 38.22 7.19
C VAL A 107 37.77 37.36 7.03
N SER A 108 38.44 37.08 8.14
CA SER A 108 39.53 36.10 8.22
C SER A 108 39.01 34.72 8.61
N GLU A 109 39.77 33.66 8.32
CA GLU A 109 39.36 32.29 8.65
C GLU A 109 39.14 32.09 10.16
N GLU A 110 40.00 32.68 11.00
CA GLU A 110 39.87 32.64 12.47
C GLU A 110 38.59 33.33 12.96
N LEU A 111 38.25 34.47 12.35
CA LEU A 111 37.01 35.19 12.67
C LEU A 111 35.79 34.39 12.22
N THR A 112 35.83 33.78 11.04
CA THR A 112 34.75 32.92 10.56
C THR A 112 34.52 31.72 11.47
N GLU A 113 35.58 31.10 12.01
CA GLU A 113 35.47 30.02 12.99
C GLU A 113 34.88 30.49 14.32
N SER A 114 35.25 31.69 14.80
CA SER A 114 34.62 32.33 15.97
C SER A 114 33.12 32.53 15.77
N ILE A 115 32.72 33.08 14.63
CA ILE A 115 31.31 33.29 14.27
C ILE A 115 30.57 31.96 14.24
N ALA A 116 31.09 30.95 13.53
CA ALA A 116 30.45 29.65 13.42
C ALA A 116 30.18 29.03 14.80
N LYS A 117 31.13 29.13 15.72
CA LYS A 117 30.96 28.64 17.09
C LYS A 117 29.84 29.38 17.84
N GLN A 118 29.78 30.71 17.74
CA GLN A 118 28.74 31.50 18.40
C GLN A 118 27.34 31.22 17.83
N LEU A 119 27.26 30.98 16.51
CA LEU A 119 26.02 30.57 15.85
C LEU A 119 25.54 29.22 16.39
N ASP A 120 26.43 28.23 16.52
CA ASP A 120 26.10 26.93 17.09
C ASP A 120 25.63 27.03 18.55
N GLU A 121 26.28 27.87 19.38
CA GLU A 121 25.87 28.13 20.77
C GLU A 121 24.45 28.72 20.86
N LYS A 122 24.02 29.46 19.83
CA LYS A 122 22.66 30.03 19.70
C LYS A 122 21.69 29.14 18.92
N TRP A 123 22.08 27.90 18.61
CA TRP A 123 21.28 26.95 17.83
C TRP A 123 20.89 27.51 16.45
N CYS A 124 21.78 28.31 15.86
CA CYS A 124 21.69 28.84 14.51
C CYS A 124 22.51 27.96 13.59
N PHE A 125 21.92 26.86 13.14
CA PHE A 125 22.63 25.87 12.32
C PHE A 125 22.91 26.42 10.93
N ALA A 126 24.12 26.93 10.73
CA ALA A 126 24.56 27.57 9.50
C ALA A 126 25.04 26.54 8.46
N THR A 127 24.57 26.68 7.22
CA THR A 127 25.12 25.97 6.06
C THR A 127 26.09 26.89 5.33
N TRP A 128 27.39 26.66 5.51
CA TRP A 128 28.45 27.50 4.96
C TRP A 128 28.76 27.18 3.48
N SER A 129 29.16 28.21 2.73
CA SER A 129 29.76 28.09 1.40
C SER A 129 31.15 27.45 1.47
N GLU A 130 31.65 26.92 0.34
CA GLU A 130 32.99 26.31 0.28
C GLU A 130 34.10 27.30 0.62
N ASP A 131 33.95 28.57 0.23
CA ASP A 131 34.91 29.64 0.55
C ASP A 131 34.73 30.23 1.96
N LYS A 132 33.73 29.74 2.71
CA LYS A 132 33.32 30.20 4.04
C LYS A 132 33.05 31.71 4.13
N LYS A 133 32.70 32.36 3.02
CA LYS A 133 32.35 33.80 2.98
C LYS A 133 30.86 34.06 3.01
N SER A 134 30.04 33.04 2.78
CA SER A 134 28.60 33.13 2.97
C SER A 134 28.06 31.90 3.68
N PHE A 135 26.89 32.06 4.28
CA PHE A 135 26.16 30.95 4.88
C PHE A 135 24.66 31.20 4.89
N ARG A 136 23.90 30.12 5.06
CA ARG A 136 22.44 30.16 5.16
C ARG A 136 21.95 29.63 6.49
N VAL A 137 20.91 30.26 7.03
CA VAL A 137 20.17 29.81 8.22
C VAL A 137 18.66 29.90 7.99
N ASP A 138 17.86 29.17 8.77
CA ASP A 138 16.40 29.37 8.79
C ASP A 138 16.10 30.86 9.06
N VAL A 139 15.20 31.46 8.29
CA VAL A 139 14.86 32.90 8.40
C VAL A 139 14.43 33.28 9.81
N LYS A 140 13.83 32.36 10.59
CA LYS A 140 13.45 32.60 11.99
C LYS A 140 14.64 32.90 12.90
N LYS A 141 15.86 32.58 12.47
CA LYS A 141 17.11 32.84 13.17
C LYS A 141 17.82 34.10 12.70
N LYS A 142 17.26 34.85 11.76
CA LYS A 142 17.88 36.04 11.17
C LYS A 142 18.37 37.04 12.25
N ASP A 143 17.49 37.44 13.16
CA ASP A 143 17.82 38.43 14.21
C ASP A 143 18.92 37.91 15.16
N ASP A 144 18.92 36.61 15.48
CA ASP A 144 19.96 35.96 16.29
C ASP A 144 21.33 36.02 15.59
N VAL A 145 21.36 35.78 14.27
CA VAL A 145 22.57 35.83 13.44
C VAL A 145 23.08 37.26 13.31
N GLU A 146 22.22 38.20 12.94
CA GLU A 146 22.58 39.62 12.81
C GLU A 146 23.20 40.15 14.11
N SER A 147 22.62 39.77 15.25
CA SER A 147 23.16 40.12 16.56
C SER A 147 24.59 39.62 16.77
N VAL A 148 24.91 38.38 16.35
CA VAL A 148 26.28 37.83 16.44
C VAL A 148 27.24 38.60 15.53
N LEU A 149 26.86 38.81 14.27
CA LEU A 149 27.71 39.49 13.30
C LEU A 149 28.01 40.94 13.70
N ILE A 150 27.02 41.65 14.26
CA ILE A 150 27.19 43.00 14.81
C ILE A 150 28.14 42.99 16.01
N CYS A 151 28.03 42.01 16.91
CA CYS A 151 28.91 41.90 18.08
C CYS A 151 30.37 41.66 17.69
N GLU A 152 30.61 40.86 16.65
CA GLU A 152 31.95 40.62 16.09
C GLU A 152 32.44 41.77 15.20
N ASN A 153 31.65 42.84 15.06
CA ASN A 153 31.95 44.01 14.24
C ASN A 153 32.24 43.64 12.76
N VAL A 154 31.47 42.69 12.23
CA VAL A 154 31.57 42.21 10.85
C VAL A 154 30.57 42.94 9.97
N SER A 155 31.04 43.47 8.84
CA SER A 155 30.17 43.97 7.79
C SER A 155 29.56 42.79 7.04
N PHE A 156 28.25 42.84 6.82
CA PHE A 156 27.53 41.79 6.11
C PHE A 156 26.39 42.36 5.28
N SER A 157 25.97 41.58 4.29
CA SER A 157 24.68 41.72 3.62
C SER A 157 23.84 40.47 3.85
N SER A 158 22.52 40.62 3.87
CA SER A 158 21.59 39.51 4.05
C SER A 158 20.43 39.63 3.07
N PHE A 159 19.96 38.51 2.53
CA PHE A 159 18.71 38.45 1.77
C PHE A 159 17.93 37.17 2.09
N GLU A 160 16.61 37.22 1.97
CA GLU A 160 15.77 36.03 2.13
C GLU A 160 15.67 35.28 0.82
N THR A 161 15.85 33.96 0.86
CA THR A 161 15.91 33.15 -0.38
C THR A 161 14.60 33.17 -1.14
N THR A 162 13.46 33.31 -0.46
CA THR A 162 12.14 33.36 -1.11
C THR A 162 11.73 34.75 -1.60
N GLU A 163 12.53 35.78 -1.34
CA GLU A 163 12.23 37.15 -1.75
C GLU A 163 12.13 37.27 -3.28
N GLY A 164 11.00 37.81 -3.78
CA GLY A 164 10.71 37.93 -5.21
C GLY A 164 10.49 36.60 -5.95
N LEU A 165 10.50 35.45 -5.25
CA LEU A 165 10.38 34.14 -5.90
C LEU A 165 9.01 33.95 -6.57
N ALA A 166 7.94 34.46 -5.97
CA ALA A 166 6.60 34.37 -6.52
C ALA A 166 6.51 35.01 -7.91
N GLU A 167 7.05 36.22 -8.07
CA GLU A 167 7.09 36.93 -9.35
C GLU A 167 7.92 36.18 -10.39
N LYS A 168 9.09 35.64 -9.99
CA LYS A 168 9.94 34.83 -10.86
C LYS A 168 9.20 33.60 -11.37
N ILE A 169 8.49 32.88 -10.49
CA ILE A 169 7.71 31.69 -10.83
C ILE A 169 6.54 32.05 -11.76
N SER A 170 5.77 33.09 -11.43
CA SER A 170 4.67 33.56 -12.28
C SER A 170 5.16 33.95 -13.68
N GLY A 171 6.36 34.53 -13.78
CA GLY A 171 7.02 34.83 -15.05
C GLY A 171 7.36 33.60 -15.90
N LYS A 172 7.49 32.41 -15.29
CA LYS A 172 7.68 31.14 -16.03
C LYS A 172 6.39 30.55 -16.59
N GLN A 173 5.22 31.10 -16.23
CA GLN A 173 3.91 30.65 -16.69
C GLN A 173 3.62 29.17 -16.35
N PHE A 174 3.93 28.74 -15.13
CA PHE A 174 3.60 27.40 -14.65
C PHE A 174 2.14 27.24 -14.20
N PHE A 175 1.35 28.33 -14.24
CA PHE A 175 -0.06 28.37 -13.83
C PHE A 175 -0.24 27.91 -12.38
N GLU A 176 0.58 28.47 -11.50
CA GLU A 176 0.63 28.14 -10.09
C GLU A 176 -0.51 28.75 -9.27
N THR A 177 -0.73 28.20 -8.08
CA THR A 177 -1.65 28.75 -7.08
C THR A 177 -0.93 28.84 -5.76
N TRP A 178 -0.68 30.06 -5.29
CA TRP A 178 0.08 30.37 -4.08
C TRP A 178 -0.80 30.32 -2.81
N SER A 179 -0.20 29.94 -1.69
CA SER A 179 -0.77 30.17 -0.36
C SER A 179 -0.73 31.66 -0.01
N GLU A 180 -1.63 32.11 0.86
CA GLU A 180 -1.72 33.52 1.26
C GLU A 180 -0.41 34.09 1.84
N ASP A 181 0.39 33.24 2.48
CA ASP A 181 1.68 33.59 3.08
C ASP A 181 2.88 33.41 2.13
N ASN A 182 2.66 33.03 0.88
CA ASN A 182 3.67 32.72 -0.14
C ASN A 182 4.71 31.66 0.29
N LYS A 183 4.42 30.85 1.31
CA LYS A 183 5.32 29.76 1.74
C LYS A 183 5.08 28.45 0.99
N SER A 184 4.02 28.37 0.21
CA SER A 184 3.77 27.23 -0.64
C SER A 184 3.02 27.61 -1.91
N PHE A 185 3.14 26.78 -2.93
CA PHE A 185 2.33 26.90 -4.13
C PHE A 185 2.07 25.54 -4.75
N SER A 186 1.01 25.45 -5.55
CA SER A 186 0.68 24.25 -6.31
C SER A 186 0.76 24.49 -7.81
N VAL A 187 1.22 23.50 -8.57
CA VAL A 187 1.21 23.49 -10.05
C VAL A 187 0.61 22.19 -10.58
N ASP A 188 0.13 22.19 -11.82
CA ASP A 188 -0.22 20.93 -12.47
C ASP A 188 1.01 20.02 -12.56
N LYS A 189 0.83 18.71 -12.34
CA LYS A 189 1.90 17.71 -12.36
C LYS A 189 2.81 17.80 -13.59
N LYS A 190 2.28 18.15 -14.76
CA LYS A 190 3.08 18.28 -15.99
C LYS A 190 4.23 19.30 -15.88
N TYR A 191 4.16 20.24 -14.95
CA TYR A 191 5.20 21.24 -14.68
C TYR A 191 6.17 20.86 -13.57
N GLU A 192 5.94 19.74 -12.86
CA GLU A 192 6.74 19.31 -11.70
C GLU A 192 8.24 19.33 -11.99
N SER A 193 8.69 18.66 -13.06
CA SER A 193 10.10 18.60 -13.41
C SER A 193 10.71 19.96 -13.73
N ALA A 194 9.93 20.85 -14.36
CA ALA A 194 10.38 22.19 -14.69
C ALA A 194 10.50 23.07 -13.43
N VAL A 195 9.54 22.97 -12.51
CA VAL A 195 9.57 23.67 -11.23
C VAL A 195 10.70 23.14 -10.35
N ASN A 196 10.87 21.82 -10.24
CA ASN A 196 11.97 21.19 -9.50
C ASN A 196 13.32 21.73 -9.97
N LYS A 197 13.54 21.75 -11.29
CA LYS A 197 14.75 22.30 -11.90
C LYS A 197 14.93 23.78 -11.58
N PHE A 198 13.87 24.58 -11.75
CA PHE A 198 13.91 26.00 -11.45
C PHE A 198 14.26 26.29 -9.97
N LEU A 199 13.61 25.61 -9.03
CA LEU A 199 13.90 25.78 -7.60
C LEU A 199 15.32 25.34 -7.24
N GLN A 200 15.85 24.30 -7.89
CA GLN A 200 17.25 23.88 -7.73
C GLN A 200 18.23 24.93 -8.27
N GLU A 201 17.94 25.52 -9.43
CA GLU A 201 18.75 26.60 -10.03
C GLU A 201 18.77 27.86 -9.16
N GLU A 202 17.62 28.23 -8.59
CA GLU A 202 17.50 29.33 -7.61
C GLU A 202 18.01 28.92 -6.21
N LYS A 203 18.48 27.68 -6.03
CA LYS A 203 18.96 27.12 -4.76
C LYS A 203 17.93 27.23 -3.63
N ILE A 204 16.65 27.09 -3.94
CA ILE A 204 15.56 27.12 -2.97
C ILE A 204 15.34 25.72 -2.42
N LYS A 205 15.40 25.56 -1.09
CA LYS A 205 15.03 24.31 -0.43
C LYS A 205 13.51 24.19 -0.38
N TYR A 206 12.99 22.99 -0.65
CA TYR A 206 11.54 22.73 -0.61
C TYR A 206 11.25 21.28 -0.24
N THR A 207 10.01 21.04 0.20
CA THR A 207 9.43 19.71 0.36
C THR A 207 8.15 19.60 -0.44
N MET A 208 7.85 18.41 -0.96
CA MET A 208 6.60 18.13 -1.66
C MET A 208 5.55 17.66 -0.66
N GLY A 209 4.37 18.28 -0.63
CA GLY A 209 3.33 17.93 0.33
C GLY A 209 2.06 17.35 -0.28
N ASP A 210 2.18 16.70 -1.43
CA ASP A 210 1.21 15.75 -1.98
C ASP A 210 1.72 14.31 -1.93
N LEU A 211 2.69 14.01 -1.05
CA LEU A 211 3.14 12.64 -0.79
C LEU A 211 1.95 11.78 -0.31
N PHE A 212 2.02 10.46 -0.51
CA PHE A 212 0.99 9.49 -0.12
C PHE A 212 0.40 9.76 1.28
N ILE A 213 1.26 10.17 2.21
CA ILE A 213 0.93 10.36 3.61
C ILE A 213 -0.17 11.40 3.84
N THR A 214 -0.33 12.34 2.91
CA THR A 214 -1.39 13.38 2.96
C THR A 214 -2.79 12.81 2.77
N ILE A 215 -2.91 11.55 2.37
CA ILE A 215 -4.20 10.86 2.36
C ILE A 215 -4.70 10.57 3.78
N ILE A 216 -3.79 10.42 4.74
CA ILE A 216 -4.13 10.11 6.13
C ILE A 216 -4.49 11.42 6.84
N ASP A 217 -5.71 11.49 7.36
CA ASP A 217 -6.11 12.56 8.26
C ASP A 217 -5.45 12.35 9.63
N ALA A 218 -4.41 13.14 9.89
CA ALA A 218 -3.65 13.08 11.14
C ALA A 218 -4.47 13.52 12.37
N GLY A 219 -5.60 14.22 12.17
CA GLY A 219 -6.56 14.55 13.24
C GLY A 219 -7.36 13.33 13.69
N LEU A 220 -7.65 12.40 12.78
CA LEU A 220 -8.32 11.13 13.09
C LEU A 220 -7.33 10.06 13.55
N VAL A 221 -6.20 9.95 12.84
CA VAL A 221 -5.18 8.94 13.09
C VAL A 221 -3.84 9.63 13.33
N PRO A 222 -3.51 10.02 14.57
CA PRO A 222 -2.22 10.62 14.86
C PRO A 222 -1.12 9.57 14.78
N TYR A 223 -0.08 9.85 14.01
CA TYR A 223 1.09 8.99 13.83
C TYR A 223 2.39 9.81 14.00
N ALA A 224 3.44 9.15 14.46
CA ALA A 224 4.77 9.74 14.58
C ALA A 224 5.65 9.45 13.35
N ARG A 225 5.25 8.48 12.54
CA ARG A 225 6.01 7.95 11.40
C ARG A 225 5.08 7.13 10.52
N ALA A 226 5.37 7.13 9.23
CA ALA A 226 4.58 6.41 8.23
C ALA A 226 5.45 5.92 7.08
N GLY A 227 4.96 4.91 6.36
CA GLY A 227 5.60 4.37 5.16
C GLY A 227 4.55 3.84 4.18
N GLU A 228 4.94 3.70 2.92
CA GLU A 228 4.11 3.16 1.84
C GLU A 228 4.90 2.09 1.08
N ASN A 229 4.21 1.01 0.71
CA ASN A 229 4.66 0.06 -0.30
C ASN A 229 3.58 -0.01 -1.39
N THR A 230 3.97 0.13 -2.65
CA THR A 230 3.07 0.02 -3.80
C THR A 230 3.47 -1.16 -4.67
N ALA A 231 2.51 -1.78 -5.36
CA ALA A 231 2.77 -2.83 -6.33
C ALA A 231 1.72 -2.84 -7.45
N GLY A 232 2.09 -3.38 -8.61
CA GLY A 232 1.20 -3.50 -9.75
C GLY A 232 1.37 -4.86 -10.44
N GLY A 233 0.28 -5.39 -11.00
CA GLY A 233 0.34 -6.50 -11.96
C GLY A 233 -0.07 -7.88 -11.44
N SER A 234 -0.02 -8.11 -10.13
CA SER A 234 -0.45 -9.38 -9.52
C SER A 234 -1.92 -9.33 -9.10
N ASP A 235 -2.66 -10.41 -9.36
CA ASP A 235 -4.10 -10.55 -9.08
C ASP A 235 -4.41 -11.27 -7.76
N ASN A 236 -3.39 -11.61 -6.97
CA ASN A 236 -3.54 -12.30 -5.69
C ASN A 236 -2.50 -11.81 -4.66
N ALA A 237 -2.86 -11.93 -3.38
CA ALA A 237 -2.09 -11.41 -2.25
C ALA A 237 -0.72 -12.08 -2.12
N LYS A 238 -0.62 -13.41 -2.23
CA LYS A 238 0.67 -14.11 -2.08
C LYS A 238 1.71 -13.67 -3.10
N ALA A 239 1.30 -13.50 -4.36
CA ALA A 239 2.20 -13.00 -5.41
C ALA A 239 2.66 -11.57 -5.12
N THR A 240 1.73 -10.66 -4.76
CA THR A 240 2.05 -9.27 -4.40
C THR A 240 2.98 -9.19 -3.18
N PHE A 241 2.72 -9.97 -2.13
CA PHE A 241 3.59 -10.07 -0.96
C PHE A 241 5.01 -10.51 -1.35
N ASN A 242 5.13 -11.51 -2.22
CA ASN A 242 6.43 -11.96 -2.71
C ASN A 242 7.15 -10.89 -3.55
N GLN A 243 6.42 -10.03 -4.29
CA GLN A 243 7.03 -8.87 -4.97
C GLN A 243 7.67 -7.90 -3.96
N TRP A 244 6.94 -7.54 -2.90
CA TRP A 244 7.49 -6.68 -1.84
C TRP A 244 8.64 -7.34 -1.09
N LYS A 245 8.52 -8.63 -0.76
CA LYS A 245 9.59 -9.41 -0.13
C LYS A 245 10.87 -9.48 -0.97
N GLY A 246 10.74 -9.53 -2.30
CA GLY A 246 11.86 -9.51 -3.24
C GLY A 246 12.56 -8.16 -3.38
N SER A 247 11.98 -7.08 -2.85
CA SER A 247 12.56 -5.73 -2.91
C SER A 247 13.14 -5.31 -1.56
N PRO A 248 14.45 -5.02 -1.46
CA PRO A 248 15.07 -4.60 -0.19
C PRO A 248 14.40 -3.38 0.45
N VAL A 249 13.94 -2.42 -0.36
CA VAL A 249 13.29 -1.20 0.14
C VAL A 249 11.90 -1.51 0.71
N HIS A 250 11.08 -2.28 -0.02
CA HIS A 250 9.74 -2.64 0.46
C HIS A 250 9.79 -3.58 1.66
N TRP A 251 10.73 -4.53 1.66
CA TRP A 251 10.95 -5.45 2.77
C TRP A 251 11.39 -4.72 4.04
N LYS A 252 12.26 -3.71 3.92
CA LYS A 252 12.65 -2.85 5.04
C LYS A 252 11.46 -2.16 5.69
N ALA A 253 10.47 -1.72 4.89
CA ALA A 253 9.24 -1.14 5.44
C ALA A 253 8.41 -2.19 6.20
N ILE A 254 8.18 -3.37 5.62
CA ILE A 254 7.46 -4.49 6.26
C ILE A 254 8.11 -4.89 7.59
N MET A 255 9.43 -4.94 7.64
CA MET A 255 10.22 -5.37 8.81
C MET A 255 10.58 -4.24 9.78
N ASN A 256 10.07 -3.03 9.57
CA ASN A 256 10.37 -1.92 10.47
C ASN A 256 9.71 -2.15 11.85
N PRO A 257 10.50 -2.21 12.94
CA PRO A 257 9.95 -2.42 14.28
C PRO A 257 9.16 -1.23 14.82
N ASP A 258 9.35 -0.04 14.25
CA ASP A 258 8.70 1.19 14.71
C ASP A 258 7.27 1.35 14.18
N TYR A 259 6.82 0.48 13.28
CA TYR A 259 5.44 0.42 12.83
C TYR A 259 4.59 -0.44 13.76
N THR A 260 3.33 -0.02 13.90
CA THR A 260 2.36 -0.57 14.85
C THR A 260 1.05 -0.95 14.18
N HIS A 261 0.70 -0.26 13.11
CA HIS A 261 -0.54 -0.48 12.35
C HIS A 261 -0.25 -0.50 10.87
N ILE A 262 -1.17 -1.12 10.14
CA ILE A 262 -1.13 -1.32 8.70
C ILE A 262 -2.49 -1.04 8.09
N GLY A 263 -2.51 -0.47 6.89
CA GLY A 263 -3.65 -0.48 5.99
C GLY A 263 -3.24 -1.14 4.68
N VAL A 264 -4.10 -1.97 4.10
CA VAL A 264 -3.87 -2.58 2.79
C VAL A 264 -5.08 -2.34 1.89
N GLY A 265 -4.81 -1.97 0.66
CA GLY A 265 -5.83 -1.74 -0.36
C GLY A 265 -5.42 -2.32 -1.70
N VAL A 266 -6.42 -2.76 -2.46
CA VAL A 266 -6.25 -3.20 -3.84
C VAL A 266 -7.34 -2.58 -4.70
N ALA A 267 -6.96 -2.16 -5.91
CA ALA A 267 -7.86 -1.67 -6.94
C ALA A 267 -7.63 -2.45 -8.24
N TYR A 268 -8.73 -2.75 -8.94
CA TYR A 268 -8.71 -3.39 -10.24
C TYR A 268 -9.31 -2.46 -11.29
N GLU A 269 -8.61 -2.27 -12.40
CA GLU A 269 -9.10 -1.56 -13.59
C GLU A 269 -8.68 -2.30 -14.85
N LYS A 270 -9.64 -2.79 -15.62
CA LYS A 270 -9.42 -3.73 -16.73
C LYS A 270 -8.51 -3.16 -17.82
N ASP A 271 -8.70 -1.88 -18.15
CA ASP A 271 -8.04 -1.24 -19.29
C ASP A 271 -6.79 -0.42 -18.87
N SER A 272 -6.36 -0.58 -17.63
CA SER A 272 -5.15 0.05 -17.09
C SER A 272 -3.86 -0.75 -17.40
N THR A 273 -2.70 -0.11 -17.22
CA THR A 273 -1.38 -0.71 -17.51
C THR A 273 -1.14 -2.01 -16.74
N PHE A 274 -1.43 -2.03 -15.43
CA PHE A 274 -1.11 -3.17 -14.58
C PHE A 274 -2.32 -4.02 -14.19
N ARG A 275 -3.55 -3.57 -14.52
CA ARG A 275 -4.83 -4.16 -14.11
C ARG A 275 -5.09 -4.16 -12.60
N TYR A 276 -4.21 -4.72 -11.80
CA TYR A 276 -4.25 -4.72 -10.35
C TYR A 276 -3.20 -3.77 -9.79
N TYR A 277 -3.62 -2.95 -8.84
CA TYR A 277 -2.79 -1.99 -8.12
C TYR A 277 -2.97 -2.22 -6.63
N TRP A 278 -1.87 -2.34 -5.91
CA TRP A 278 -1.82 -2.61 -4.49
C TRP A 278 -1.13 -1.47 -3.78
N ASP A 279 -1.66 -1.15 -2.61
CA ASP A 279 -1.06 -0.19 -1.71
C ASP A 279 -1.06 -0.75 -0.28
N GLN A 280 0.02 -0.48 0.43
CA GLN A 280 0.23 -0.85 1.81
C GLN A 280 0.77 0.36 2.57
N ILE A 281 -0.05 0.86 3.48
CA ILE A 281 0.27 2.00 4.35
C ILE A 281 0.67 1.47 5.71
N PHE A 282 1.78 1.97 6.25
CA PHE A 282 2.22 1.70 7.61
C PHE A 282 2.19 2.98 8.44
N ILE A 283 1.84 2.84 9.72
CA ILE A 283 2.02 3.93 10.69
C ILE A 283 2.60 3.42 12.02
N GLY A 284 3.36 4.29 12.68
CA GLY A 284 3.81 4.14 14.06
C GLY A 284 3.06 5.10 14.97
N THR A 285 2.27 4.58 15.91
CA THR A 285 1.57 5.38 16.93
C THR A 285 1.44 4.60 18.22
N THR A 286 1.37 5.32 19.34
CA THR A 286 1.12 4.74 20.67
C THR A 286 -0.36 4.68 21.01
N LYS A 287 -1.23 5.26 20.17
CA LYS A 287 -2.67 5.23 20.38
C LYS A 287 -3.28 3.94 19.83
N GLU A 288 -4.28 3.45 20.54
CA GLU A 288 -5.22 2.47 20.00
C GLU A 288 -6.18 3.21 19.06
N LEU A 289 -6.46 2.61 17.91
CA LEU A 289 -7.27 3.19 16.84
C LEU A 289 -8.60 2.46 16.75
N ASP A 290 -9.65 3.19 16.36
CA ASP A 290 -11.00 2.63 16.28
C ASP A 290 -11.08 1.51 15.24
N GLY A 291 -11.77 0.42 15.62
CA GLY A 291 -11.95 -0.76 14.78
C GLY A 291 -10.68 -1.50 14.41
N GLN A 292 -9.53 -1.22 15.03
CA GLN A 292 -8.30 -1.94 14.73
C GLN A 292 -8.44 -3.46 15.02
N TYR A 293 -7.81 -4.28 14.20
CA TYR A 293 -7.90 -5.74 14.33
C TYR A 293 -6.60 -6.40 13.85
N ILE A 294 -6.37 -7.64 14.24
CA ILE A 294 -5.40 -8.51 13.56
C ILE A 294 -6.27 -9.50 12.79
N PRO A 295 -6.25 -9.50 11.44
CA PRO A 295 -6.97 -10.51 10.69
C PRO A 295 -6.41 -11.85 11.12
N GLU A 296 -7.29 -12.70 11.64
CA GLU A 296 -6.97 -14.10 11.81
C GLU A 296 -6.68 -14.64 10.42
N SER A 297 -5.61 -15.41 10.25
CA SER A 297 -5.52 -16.24 9.06
C SER A 297 -6.84 -16.98 8.99
N THR A 298 -7.47 -17.06 7.82
CA THR A 298 -8.33 -18.20 7.55
C THR A 298 -7.41 -19.40 7.65
N LYS A 299 -7.11 -19.83 8.89
CA LYS A 299 -6.80 -21.21 9.22
C LYS A 299 -7.80 -21.95 8.39
N THR A 300 -7.31 -22.68 7.41
CA THR A 300 -8.09 -23.68 6.71
C THR A 300 -8.92 -24.38 7.78
N VAL A 301 -10.24 -24.24 7.67
CA VAL A 301 -11.19 -24.93 8.54
C VAL A 301 -11.68 -26.10 7.71
N PRO A 302 -10.98 -27.26 7.76
CA PRO A 302 -11.52 -28.50 7.25
C PRO A 302 -13.00 -28.65 7.56
N VAL A 303 -13.81 -28.87 6.53
CA VAL A 303 -15.22 -29.21 6.73
C VAL A 303 -15.34 -30.74 6.79
N GLY A 304 -14.80 -31.33 7.86
CA GLY A 304 -14.76 -32.77 8.07
C GLY A 304 -13.45 -33.43 7.61
N SER A 305 -13.38 -34.77 7.69
CA SER A 305 -12.17 -35.54 7.39
C SER A 305 -11.83 -35.53 5.89
N GLY A 306 -10.57 -35.23 5.57
CA GLY A 306 -10.02 -35.29 4.22
C GLY A 306 -10.04 -34.00 3.41
N ASP A 307 -10.76 -32.97 3.87
CA ASP A 307 -10.65 -31.58 3.37
C ASP A 307 -9.55 -30.89 4.17
N LEU A 308 -8.38 -30.68 3.58
CA LEU A 308 -7.18 -30.19 4.28
C LEU A 308 -6.84 -28.75 3.95
N ASN A 309 -7.34 -28.25 2.82
CA ASN A 309 -7.18 -26.86 2.39
C ASN A 309 -8.43 -26.00 2.70
N GLY A 310 -9.51 -26.59 3.24
CA GLY A 310 -10.72 -25.90 3.66
C GLY A 310 -11.62 -25.45 2.50
N ASP A 311 -11.46 -26.03 1.31
CA ASP A 311 -12.23 -25.65 0.11
C ASP A 311 -13.55 -26.42 -0.06
N LYS A 312 -13.85 -27.35 0.86
CA LYS A 312 -15.03 -28.23 0.89
C LYS A 312 -15.04 -29.32 -0.18
N GLU A 313 -13.95 -29.50 -0.92
CA GLU A 313 -13.79 -30.57 -1.90
C GLU A 313 -12.65 -31.49 -1.47
N ILE A 314 -12.86 -32.81 -1.50
CA ILE A 314 -11.78 -33.77 -1.26
C ILE A 314 -11.16 -34.13 -2.60
N SER A 315 -9.96 -33.61 -2.88
CA SER A 315 -9.33 -33.65 -4.18
C SER A 315 -7.82 -33.91 -4.14
N SER A 316 -7.18 -33.90 -5.31
CA SER A 316 -5.73 -34.01 -5.41
C SER A 316 -4.98 -32.88 -4.69
N PHE A 317 -5.61 -31.74 -4.43
CA PHE A 317 -5.00 -30.64 -3.68
C PHE A 317 -4.85 -30.96 -2.19
N ASP A 318 -5.79 -31.70 -1.59
CA ASP A 318 -5.66 -32.23 -0.22
C ASP A 318 -4.55 -33.27 -0.14
N LEU A 319 -4.46 -34.13 -1.15
CA LEU A 319 -3.37 -35.10 -1.24
C LEU A 319 -2.01 -34.42 -1.35
N ILE A 320 -1.89 -33.29 -2.06
CA ILE A 320 -0.65 -32.50 -2.08
C ILE A 320 -0.39 -31.90 -0.69
N THR A 321 -1.43 -31.39 -0.03
CA THR A 321 -1.35 -30.73 1.27
C THR A 321 -0.85 -31.69 2.36
N ILE A 322 -1.40 -32.90 2.48
CA ILE A 322 -0.90 -33.90 3.44
C ILE A 322 0.54 -34.35 3.13
N ASN A 323 0.92 -34.47 1.85
CA ASN A 323 2.29 -34.84 1.49
C ASN A 323 3.31 -33.74 1.84
N LYS A 324 2.94 -32.46 1.69
CA LYS A 324 3.79 -31.34 2.13
C LYS A 324 3.99 -31.34 3.65
N PHE A 325 2.94 -31.63 4.41
CA PHE A 325 3.04 -31.80 5.87
C PHE A 325 3.97 -32.96 6.25
N LEU A 326 3.80 -34.14 5.62
CA LEU A 326 4.66 -35.31 5.86
C LEU A 326 6.13 -35.04 5.47
N ALA A 327 6.36 -34.21 4.45
CA ALA A 327 7.67 -33.74 4.03
C ALA A 327 8.25 -32.63 4.94
N LYS A 328 7.48 -32.16 5.93
CA LYS A 328 7.82 -31.04 6.83
C LYS A 328 8.01 -29.70 6.12
N GLU A 329 7.36 -29.52 4.98
CA GLU A 329 7.36 -28.25 4.24
C GLU A 329 6.35 -27.25 4.80
N ILE A 330 5.30 -27.74 5.46
CA ILE A 330 4.24 -26.96 6.10
C ILE A 330 3.87 -27.55 7.46
N GLU A 331 3.32 -26.72 8.34
CA GLU A 331 2.72 -27.16 9.61
C GLU A 331 1.19 -27.17 9.50
N PHE A 332 0.55 -28.11 10.21
CA PHE A 332 -0.90 -28.19 10.30
C PHE A 332 -1.41 -27.53 11.57
N ASN A 333 -2.53 -26.80 11.44
CA ASN A 333 -3.30 -26.35 12.59
C ASN A 333 -4.11 -27.51 13.22
N GLU A 334 -4.68 -27.31 14.40
CA GLU A 334 -5.42 -28.36 15.13
C GLU A 334 -6.55 -29.02 14.32
N LEU A 335 -7.29 -28.25 13.52
CA LEU A 335 -8.38 -28.78 12.69
C LEU A 335 -7.85 -29.58 11.50
N GLN A 336 -6.75 -29.12 10.89
CA GLN A 336 -6.06 -29.88 9.84
C GLN A 336 -5.46 -31.17 10.39
N MET A 337 -4.96 -31.14 11.63
CA MET A 337 -4.48 -32.36 12.30
C MET A 337 -5.61 -33.38 12.46
N GLN A 338 -6.80 -32.93 12.88
CA GLN A 338 -7.98 -33.78 13.01
C GLN A 338 -8.53 -34.27 11.66
N SER A 339 -8.50 -33.42 10.62
CA SER A 339 -8.98 -33.76 9.28
C SER A 339 -8.05 -34.74 8.54
N ALA A 340 -6.74 -34.64 8.79
CA ALA A 340 -5.72 -35.47 8.17
C ALA A 340 -5.54 -36.84 8.85
N ASP A 341 -6.04 -37.03 10.07
CA ASP A 341 -6.07 -38.33 10.76
C ASP A 341 -7.20 -39.20 10.19
N LEU A 342 -6.94 -39.81 9.04
CA LEU A 342 -7.93 -40.57 8.26
C LEU A 342 -8.07 -42.01 8.75
N LEU A 343 -7.14 -42.48 9.59
CA LEU A 343 -7.19 -43.77 10.27
C LEU A 343 -7.72 -43.67 11.72
N GLN A 344 -7.87 -42.47 12.26
CA GLN A 344 -8.30 -42.20 13.63
C GLN A 344 -7.40 -42.84 14.69
N ASP A 345 -6.10 -42.89 14.42
CA ASP A 345 -5.09 -43.44 15.34
C ASP A 345 -4.31 -42.34 16.09
N GLY A 346 -4.62 -41.08 15.82
CA GLY A 346 -3.99 -39.91 16.42
C GLY A 346 -2.63 -39.56 15.82
N ILE A 347 -2.18 -40.21 14.75
CA ILE A 347 -0.87 -39.98 14.12
C ILE A 347 -1.04 -39.84 12.60
N ILE A 348 -0.66 -38.68 12.06
CA ILE A 348 -0.69 -38.46 10.61
C ILE A 348 0.55 -39.06 9.98
N THR A 349 0.35 -40.05 9.11
CA THR A 349 1.41 -40.79 8.44
C THR A 349 1.18 -40.90 6.93
N ALA A 350 2.11 -41.55 6.23
CA ALA A 350 1.91 -41.90 4.83
C ALA A 350 0.69 -42.83 4.61
N ALA A 351 0.21 -43.53 5.65
CA ALA A 351 -0.97 -44.37 5.55
C ALA A 351 -2.25 -43.53 5.36
N ASP A 352 -2.37 -42.39 6.04
CA ASP A 352 -3.47 -41.43 5.85
C ASP A 352 -3.47 -40.86 4.43
N ALA A 353 -2.29 -40.51 3.91
CA ALA A 353 -2.17 -40.07 2.51
C ALA A 353 -2.60 -41.15 1.51
N VAL A 354 -2.42 -42.43 1.83
CA VAL A 354 -2.91 -43.55 1.02
C VAL A 354 -4.43 -43.69 1.10
N VAL A 355 -5.02 -43.55 2.29
CA VAL A 355 -6.50 -43.53 2.46
C VAL A 355 -7.10 -42.41 1.62
N LEU A 356 -6.56 -41.20 1.73
CA LEU A 356 -7.01 -40.03 0.95
C LEU A 356 -6.92 -40.28 -0.56
N ARG A 357 -5.80 -40.83 -1.02
CA ARG A 357 -5.61 -41.20 -2.44
C ARG A 357 -6.63 -42.25 -2.91
N LYS A 358 -6.87 -43.30 -2.09
CA LYS A 358 -7.85 -44.35 -2.42
C LYS A 358 -9.27 -43.78 -2.51
N TYR A 359 -9.63 -42.83 -1.64
CA TYR A 359 -10.91 -42.13 -1.70
C TYR A 359 -11.05 -41.29 -2.98
N ILE A 360 -10.04 -40.48 -3.32
CA ILE A 360 -10.03 -39.66 -4.55
C ILE A 360 -10.16 -40.54 -5.82
N LEU A 361 -9.57 -41.73 -5.80
CA LEU A 361 -9.66 -42.70 -6.90
C LEU A 361 -10.96 -43.53 -6.90
N GLY A 362 -11.90 -43.25 -5.99
CA GLY A 362 -13.18 -43.96 -5.86
C GLY A 362 -13.06 -45.40 -5.36
N ARG A 363 -11.92 -45.78 -4.77
CA ARG A 363 -11.73 -47.11 -4.17
C ARG A 363 -12.28 -47.18 -2.75
N PHE A 364 -12.23 -46.06 -2.04
CA PHE A 364 -13.02 -45.83 -0.83
C PHE A 364 -14.15 -44.86 -1.13
N HIS A 365 -15.32 -45.12 -0.55
CA HIS A 365 -16.51 -44.29 -0.72
C HIS A 365 -16.83 -43.47 0.55
N THR A 366 -16.08 -43.70 1.63
CA THR A 366 -16.22 -43.01 2.91
C THR A 366 -14.85 -42.83 3.54
N ILE A 367 -14.66 -41.71 4.22
CA ILE A 367 -13.53 -41.42 5.12
C ILE A 367 -14.08 -40.70 6.37
N PRO A 368 -13.45 -40.82 7.55
CA PRO A 368 -12.27 -41.64 7.83
C PRO A 368 -12.57 -43.14 7.81
N VAL A 369 -11.55 -44.00 7.82
CA VAL A 369 -11.70 -45.47 7.76
C VAL A 369 -11.03 -46.14 8.95
N THR A 370 -11.53 -47.32 9.35
CA THR A 370 -10.85 -48.11 10.39
C THR A 370 -9.66 -48.87 9.81
N MET A 371 -8.73 -49.31 10.66
CA MET A 371 -7.59 -50.13 10.24
C MET A 371 -8.04 -51.44 9.55
N GLU A 372 -9.16 -52.04 9.99
CA GLU A 372 -9.72 -53.23 9.34
C GLU A 372 -10.23 -52.92 7.92
N MET A 373 -10.91 -51.78 7.72
CA MET A 373 -11.34 -51.32 6.40
C MET A 373 -10.14 -51.01 5.49
N PHE A 374 -9.06 -50.49 6.05
CA PHE A 374 -7.83 -50.17 5.32
C PHE A 374 -7.09 -51.42 4.81
N LEU A 375 -7.07 -52.49 5.61
CA LEU A 375 -6.40 -53.75 5.26
C LEU A 375 -7.20 -54.61 4.27
N ASN A 376 -8.52 -54.46 4.25
CA ASN A 376 -9.44 -55.28 3.45
C ASN A 376 -9.90 -54.64 2.13
N GLY A 377 -9.55 -53.37 1.86
CA GLY A 377 -9.87 -52.63 0.62
C GLY A 377 -8.64 -52.01 -0.01
#